data_AF-A0A923MY33-F1
#
_entry.id   AF-A0A923MY33-F1
#
_cell.length_a   1.000
_cell.length_b   1.000
_cell.length_c   1.000
_cell.angle_alpha   90.00
_cell.angle_beta   90.00
_cell.angle_gamma   90.00
#
_symmetry.space_group_name_H-M   'P 1'
#
loop_
_entity.id
_entity.type
_entity.pdbx_description
1 polymer ?
#
loop_
_entity_poly.entity_id
_entity_poly.type
_entity_poly.pdbx_seq_one_letter_code
_entity_poly.pdbx_strand_id
1 'polypeptide(L)'
;MKLKNITKYLLVAILALQLVSCDNKETLESPFNATPTERLNAKQKELNDLLESSEFGWKAVYFTDNTQLGGYTHVFKFKAGKVDMASDFDDDTASYPSEYSIELGSTVSLVFTTKNRIHLLSDSNTYPIESLRGKGYKGDFQFLYYGQENGQIIFRTNRSFEELRFVKATASDWTDLAKSRLMIPNVIGASSRPLFRLLETNDGSKISQFDFSFTAATRFATANSIETGSTLSNNMGIAYTPTGITVSPAVVVGTQKLSDFTYDPATGSFNATGTAGVTASIKYSNKPLVITEDYKILLNPNQQLVYAYIYNLTNTAPTNSALFTSLLKETEAALTPGIIIQRIQPWFNNPDGTNYIEYRFAYASAPTTIIARYYHYFTFTSNAATSTVALTHVKWKTSTSATAANVTAPAFLKNLDDQFMNPQGLYFIRQYGLGYTAYTFTSTSTPFRMTAYSFQ
;
A
#
# COMPACT_ATOMS: atom_id res chain seq x y z
N MET A 1 30.19 -2.98 -76.06
CA MET A 1 29.98 -1.63 -75.44
C MET A 1 30.85 -1.55 -74.19
N LYS A 2 31.71 -0.54 -74.02
CA LYS A 2 32.64 -0.46 -72.87
C LYS A 2 31.85 -0.42 -71.56
N LEU A 3 32.27 -1.18 -70.54
CA LEU A 3 31.57 -1.36 -69.24
C LEU A 3 31.15 -0.03 -68.59
N LYS A 4 31.93 1.04 -68.81
CA LYS A 4 31.69 2.41 -68.33
C LYS A 4 30.45 3.10 -68.91
N ASN A 5 29.99 2.67 -70.09
CA ASN A 5 28.78 3.20 -70.72
C ASN A 5 27.53 2.43 -70.25
N ILE A 6 27.66 1.13 -69.97
CA ILE A 6 26.57 0.29 -69.45
C ILE A 6 26.10 0.80 -68.08
N THR A 7 27.02 1.18 -67.18
CA THR A 7 26.67 1.73 -65.86
C THR A 7 25.89 3.05 -65.97
N LYS A 8 26.18 3.89 -66.97
CA LYS A 8 25.45 5.15 -67.21
C LYS A 8 24.03 4.90 -67.71
N TYR A 9 23.86 3.95 -68.64
CA TYR A 9 22.53 3.57 -69.12
C TYR A 9 21.70 2.87 -68.02
N LEU A 10 22.35 2.07 -67.17
CA LEU A 10 21.69 1.43 -66.02
C LEU A 10 21.21 2.47 -65.00
N LEU A 11 22.03 3.50 -64.72
CA LEU A 11 21.67 4.59 -63.82
C LEU A 11 20.51 5.44 -64.36
N VAL A 12 20.50 5.72 -65.67
CA VAL A 12 19.38 6.42 -66.33
C VAL A 12 18.11 5.56 -66.36
N ALA A 13 18.23 4.25 -66.56
CA ALA A 13 17.10 3.33 -66.51
C ALA A 13 16.52 3.20 -65.08
N ILE A 14 17.37 3.16 -64.05
CA ILE A 14 16.95 3.18 -62.65
C ILE A 14 16.27 4.51 -62.31
N LEU A 15 16.83 5.65 -62.76
CA LEU A 15 16.22 6.97 -62.57
C LEU A 15 14.87 7.10 -63.29
N ALA A 16 14.75 6.51 -64.48
CA ALA A 16 13.49 6.46 -65.22
C ALA A 16 12.44 5.57 -64.54
N LEU A 17 12.85 4.45 -63.93
CA LEU A 17 11.97 3.58 -63.13
C LEU A 17 11.48 4.28 -61.83
N GLN A 18 12.26 5.21 -61.27
CA GLN A 18 11.83 6.04 -60.13
C GLN A 18 10.76 7.07 -60.52
N LEU A 19 10.71 7.50 -61.81
CA LEU A 19 9.70 8.45 -62.30
C LEU A 19 8.32 7.79 -62.55
N VAL A 20 8.26 6.45 -62.64
CA VAL A 20 7.00 5.68 -62.75
C VAL A 20 6.47 5.24 -61.37
N SER A 21 7.21 5.52 -60.28
CA SER A 21 6.80 5.18 -58.92
C SER A 21 5.81 6.18 -58.29
N CYS A 22 5.51 7.29 -58.97
CA CYS A 22 4.41 8.19 -58.62
C CYS A 22 3.27 8.04 -59.63
N ASP A 23 2.79 6.82 -59.83
CA ASP A 23 1.44 6.67 -60.35
C ASP A 23 0.50 7.09 -59.21
N ASN A 24 -0.27 8.15 -59.44
CA ASN A 24 -1.25 8.69 -58.49
C ASN A 24 -2.29 7.60 -58.21
N LYS A 25 -2.04 6.76 -57.21
CA LYS A 25 -3.02 5.84 -56.62
C LYS A 25 -4.01 6.62 -55.76
N GLU A 26 -4.65 7.64 -56.32
CA GLU A 26 -5.96 8.11 -55.84
C GLU A 26 -7.08 7.12 -56.22
N THR A 27 -6.75 6.09 -57.02
CA THR A 27 -7.67 5.04 -57.50
C THR A 27 -7.59 3.72 -56.72
N LEU A 28 -6.82 3.65 -55.62
CA LEU A 28 -7.14 2.66 -54.59
C LEU A 28 -8.34 3.23 -53.85
N GLU A 29 -9.54 2.78 -54.20
CA GLU A 29 -10.75 3.06 -53.41
C GLU A 29 -10.39 2.91 -51.93
N SER A 30 -10.42 4.03 -51.21
CA SER A 30 -10.18 4.03 -49.77
C SER A 30 -11.10 2.96 -49.18
N PRO A 31 -10.61 2.03 -48.34
CA PRO A 31 -11.47 1.04 -47.68
C PRO A 31 -12.48 1.72 -46.72
N PHE A 32 -12.40 3.04 -46.57
CA PHE A 32 -13.31 3.88 -45.80
C PHE A 32 -14.12 4.78 -46.74
N ASN A 33 -15.43 4.80 -46.53
CA ASN A 33 -16.39 5.65 -47.24
C ASN A 33 -16.29 7.15 -46.90
N ALA A 34 -15.37 7.55 -46.00
CA ALA A 34 -15.21 8.91 -45.51
C ALA A 34 -13.74 9.30 -45.46
N THR A 35 -13.46 10.60 -45.65
CA THR A 35 -12.11 11.17 -45.57
C THR A 35 -11.54 11.03 -44.14
N PRO A 36 -10.21 11.05 -43.98
CA PRO A 36 -9.57 11.06 -42.66
C PRO A 36 -10.10 12.16 -41.74
N THR A 37 -10.32 13.38 -42.27
CA THR A 37 -10.84 14.53 -41.51
C THR A 37 -12.27 14.30 -41.03
N GLU A 38 -13.16 13.77 -41.88
CA GLU A 38 -14.54 13.46 -41.50
C GLU A 38 -14.60 12.42 -40.39
N ARG A 39 -13.78 11.36 -40.49
CA ARG A 39 -13.69 10.32 -39.45
C ARG A 39 -13.19 10.88 -38.12
N LEU A 40 -12.26 11.83 -38.18
CA LEU A 40 -11.70 12.48 -37.01
C LEU A 40 -12.71 13.40 -36.32
N ASN A 41 -13.38 14.24 -37.09
CA ASN A 41 -14.45 15.09 -36.59
C ASN A 41 -15.60 14.26 -36.00
N ALA A 42 -15.95 13.13 -36.63
CA ALA A 42 -16.94 12.20 -36.10
C ALA A 42 -16.50 11.61 -34.76
N LYS A 43 -15.24 11.18 -34.62
CA LYS A 43 -14.67 10.67 -33.36
C LYS A 43 -14.65 11.72 -32.24
N GLN A 44 -14.30 12.97 -32.56
CA GLN A 44 -14.35 14.07 -31.59
C GLN A 44 -15.77 14.35 -31.13
N LYS A 45 -16.71 14.41 -32.07
CA LYS A 45 -18.13 14.60 -31.77
C LYS A 45 -18.70 13.46 -30.93
N GLU A 46 -18.37 12.22 -31.30
CA GLU A 46 -18.76 11.01 -30.56
C GLU A 46 -18.33 11.10 -29.09
N LEU A 47 -17.05 11.43 -28.83
CA LEU A 47 -16.55 11.58 -27.48
C LEU A 47 -17.27 12.72 -26.73
N ASN A 48 -17.47 13.88 -27.37
CA ASN A 48 -18.15 15.00 -26.75
C ASN A 48 -19.59 14.66 -26.33
N ASP A 49 -20.34 14.07 -27.26
CA ASP A 49 -21.72 13.67 -27.04
C ASP A 49 -21.81 12.62 -25.90
N LEU A 50 -20.87 11.67 -25.87
CA LEU A 50 -20.80 10.66 -24.80
C LEU A 50 -20.52 11.30 -23.43
N LEU A 51 -19.53 12.19 -23.33
CA LEU A 51 -19.20 12.86 -22.07
C LEU A 51 -20.40 13.61 -21.49
N GLU A 52 -21.21 14.27 -22.33
CA GLU A 52 -22.42 14.99 -21.91
C GLU A 52 -23.68 14.11 -21.77
N SER A 53 -23.65 12.83 -22.17
CA SER A 53 -24.84 11.98 -22.25
C SER A 53 -25.37 11.48 -20.90
N SER A 54 -24.57 11.55 -19.83
CA SER A 54 -24.92 10.96 -18.54
C SER A 54 -25.51 12.00 -17.58
N GLU A 55 -26.74 11.74 -17.09
CA GLU A 55 -27.47 12.64 -16.19
C GLU A 55 -26.67 13.01 -14.95
N PHE A 56 -26.00 12.05 -14.30
CA PHE A 56 -25.16 12.30 -13.11
C PHE A 56 -23.67 12.31 -13.43
N GLY A 57 -23.32 12.30 -14.72
CA GLY A 57 -21.94 12.28 -15.19
C GLY A 57 -21.30 10.88 -15.16
N TRP A 58 -19.99 10.83 -14.97
CA TRP A 58 -19.16 9.64 -15.10
C TRP A 58 -18.32 9.43 -13.84
N LYS A 59 -18.13 8.17 -13.45
CA LYS A 59 -17.25 7.75 -12.37
C LYS A 59 -16.06 6.98 -12.96
N ALA A 60 -14.87 7.20 -12.41
CA ALA A 60 -13.69 6.41 -12.70
C ALA A 60 -12.96 6.06 -11.42
N VAL A 61 -12.60 4.78 -11.24
CA VAL A 61 -11.66 4.36 -10.20
C VAL A 61 -10.28 4.29 -10.84
N TYR A 62 -9.44 5.27 -10.55
CA TYR A 62 -8.18 5.45 -11.26
C TYR A 62 -7.00 4.89 -10.46
N PHE A 63 -6.51 3.74 -10.89
CA PHE A 63 -5.24 3.15 -10.43
C PHE A 63 -4.11 3.63 -11.34
N THR A 64 -3.26 4.51 -10.83
CA THR A 64 -2.22 5.16 -11.62
C THR A 64 -0.99 4.28 -11.85
N ASP A 65 -0.74 3.33 -10.95
CA ASP A 65 0.36 2.38 -11.04
C ASP A 65 0.06 1.10 -10.23
N ASN A 66 -0.31 0.04 -10.95
CA ASN A 66 -0.61 -1.29 -10.39
C ASN A 66 0.59 -2.00 -9.74
N THR A 67 1.80 -1.42 -9.78
CA THR A 67 3.00 -2.00 -9.16
C THR A 67 3.31 -1.43 -7.78
N GLN A 68 2.78 -0.25 -7.43
CA GLN A 68 3.14 0.40 -6.16
C GLN A 68 2.11 1.38 -5.60
N LEU A 69 1.01 1.69 -6.30
CA LEU A 69 0.00 2.66 -5.87
C LEU A 69 -1.41 2.05 -5.88
N GLY A 70 -2.25 2.51 -4.96
CA GLY A 70 -3.68 2.25 -4.95
C GLY A 70 -4.47 3.21 -5.83
N GLY A 71 -5.79 3.05 -5.79
CA GLY A 71 -6.71 3.75 -6.66
C GLY A 71 -7.50 4.85 -5.94
N TYR A 72 -7.98 5.78 -6.76
CA TYR A 72 -8.78 6.93 -6.32
C TYR A 72 -10.02 7.08 -7.18
N THR A 73 -11.16 7.23 -6.54
CA THR A 73 -12.45 7.42 -7.22
C THR A 73 -12.64 8.88 -7.57
N HIS A 74 -12.87 9.15 -8.84
CA HIS A 74 -13.23 10.45 -9.37
C HIS A 74 -14.63 10.41 -9.95
N VAL A 75 -15.38 11.49 -9.78
CA VAL A 75 -16.69 11.69 -10.40
C VAL A 75 -16.64 12.99 -11.20
N PHE A 76 -17.19 12.96 -12.42
CA PHE A 76 -17.11 14.03 -13.42
C PHE A 76 -18.49 14.33 -13.97
N LYS A 77 -18.89 15.59 -14.09
CA LYS A 77 -20.09 15.98 -14.86
C LYS A 77 -19.75 17.03 -15.89
N PHE A 78 -19.83 16.63 -17.16
CA PHE A 78 -19.43 17.45 -18.30
C PHE A 78 -20.60 18.26 -18.83
N LYS A 79 -20.36 19.54 -19.15
CA LYS A 79 -21.29 20.37 -19.89
C LYS A 79 -20.58 21.52 -20.60
N ALA A 80 -20.73 21.61 -21.93
CA ALA A 80 -20.31 22.75 -22.75
C ALA A 80 -18.86 23.20 -22.47
N GLY A 81 -17.91 22.27 -22.53
CA GLY A 81 -16.48 22.53 -22.26
C GLY A 81 -16.11 22.71 -20.78
N LYS A 82 -17.08 22.63 -19.86
CA LYS A 82 -16.86 22.66 -18.41
C LYS A 82 -17.08 21.28 -17.79
N VAL A 83 -16.41 21.01 -16.68
CA VAL A 83 -16.56 19.79 -15.92
C VAL A 83 -16.58 20.09 -14.43
N ASP A 84 -17.63 19.65 -13.75
CA ASP A 84 -17.63 19.54 -12.29
C ASP A 84 -16.94 18.24 -11.89
N MET A 85 -16.06 18.30 -10.89
CA MET A 85 -15.25 17.16 -10.47
C MET A 85 -15.14 17.05 -8.96
N ALA A 86 -15.25 15.82 -8.44
CA ALA A 86 -14.99 15.47 -7.05
C ALA A 86 -14.13 14.19 -6.98
N SER A 87 -13.43 13.98 -5.86
CA SER A 87 -12.55 12.81 -5.66
C SER A 87 -12.36 12.45 -4.19
N ASP A 88 -12.10 11.16 -3.91
CA ASP A 88 -11.73 10.63 -2.58
C ASP A 88 -10.22 10.70 -2.27
N PHE A 89 -9.47 11.50 -3.05
CA PHE A 89 -8.02 11.64 -2.92
C PHE A 89 -7.56 12.05 -1.52
N ASP A 90 -8.19 13.08 -0.96
CA ASP A 90 -7.94 13.62 0.38
C ASP A 90 -9.27 13.88 1.11
N ASP A 91 -9.21 14.56 2.25
CA ASP A 91 -10.38 14.85 3.08
C ASP A 91 -11.41 15.76 2.41
N ASP A 92 -10.99 16.53 1.41
CA ASP A 92 -11.86 17.38 0.61
C ASP A 92 -12.53 16.57 -0.50
N THR A 93 -13.80 16.22 -0.28
CA THR A 93 -14.63 15.50 -1.25
C THR A 93 -15.61 16.41 -1.98
N ALA A 94 -15.44 17.74 -1.88
CA ALA A 94 -16.31 18.69 -2.54
C ALA A 94 -16.16 18.66 -4.07
N SER A 95 -17.19 19.18 -4.74
CA SER A 95 -17.21 19.34 -6.20
C SER A 95 -16.67 20.70 -6.59
N TYR A 96 -15.78 20.72 -7.58
CA TYR A 96 -15.19 21.93 -8.12
C TYR A 96 -15.35 22.00 -9.64
N PRO A 97 -15.73 23.16 -10.21
CA PRO A 97 -15.79 23.34 -11.65
C PRO A 97 -14.39 23.55 -12.22
N SER A 98 -14.14 23.01 -13.41
CA SER A 98 -12.98 23.31 -14.26
C SER A 98 -13.36 23.20 -15.73
N GLU A 99 -12.36 23.28 -16.61
CA GLU A 99 -12.53 23.18 -18.06
C GLU A 99 -11.95 21.87 -18.60
N TYR A 100 -12.51 21.40 -19.71
CA TYR A 100 -11.99 20.29 -20.48
C TYR A 100 -12.00 20.61 -21.98
N SER A 101 -11.10 19.98 -22.72
CA SER A 101 -11.06 20.03 -24.18
C SER A 101 -11.03 18.62 -24.75
N ILE A 102 -11.46 18.51 -26.01
CA ILE A 102 -11.23 17.32 -26.83
C ILE A 102 -10.13 17.68 -27.80
N GLU A 103 -8.99 17.03 -27.66
CA GLU A 103 -7.78 17.33 -28.42
C GLU A 103 -7.37 16.16 -29.28
N LEU A 104 -6.76 16.48 -30.43
CA LEU A 104 -6.14 15.51 -31.30
C LEU A 104 -4.64 15.45 -31.03
N GLY A 105 -4.16 14.30 -30.57
CA GLY A 105 -2.73 13.97 -30.52
C GLY A 105 -2.44 12.71 -31.34
N SER A 106 -1.92 11.67 -30.69
CA SER A 106 -1.82 10.31 -31.26
C SER A 106 -3.18 9.68 -31.56
N THR A 107 -4.21 10.09 -30.81
CA THR A 107 -5.63 9.80 -31.05
C THR A 107 -6.47 10.97 -30.48
N VAL A 108 -7.79 10.93 -30.69
CA VAL A 108 -8.72 11.83 -30.00
C VAL A 108 -8.62 11.59 -28.49
N SER A 109 -8.53 12.64 -27.70
CA SER A 109 -8.31 12.56 -26.26
C SER A 109 -9.15 13.56 -25.50
N LEU A 110 -9.56 13.18 -24.29
CA LEU A 110 -10.10 14.09 -23.29
C LEU A 110 -8.92 14.70 -22.51
N VAL A 111 -8.86 16.03 -22.44
CA VAL A 111 -7.85 16.76 -21.68
C VAL A 111 -8.52 17.65 -20.64
N PHE A 112 -8.12 17.54 -19.38
CA PHE A 112 -8.51 18.49 -18.34
C PHE A 112 -7.54 19.67 -18.36
N THR A 113 -7.95 20.79 -18.94
CA THR A 113 -7.09 21.93 -19.26
C THR A 113 -6.82 22.86 -18.07
N THR A 114 -7.72 22.86 -17.08
CA THR A 114 -7.61 23.68 -15.86
C THR A 114 -7.51 22.79 -14.63
N LYS A 115 -6.66 23.18 -13.66
CA LYS A 115 -6.40 22.41 -12.43
C LYS A 115 -7.69 22.05 -11.68
N ASN A 116 -7.85 20.77 -11.36
CA ASN A 116 -8.93 20.22 -10.54
C ASN A 116 -8.45 18.94 -9.80
N ARG A 117 -9.35 18.18 -9.18
CA ARG A 117 -9.06 17.02 -8.32
C ARG A 117 -8.18 15.96 -9.01
N ILE A 118 -8.40 15.68 -10.30
CA ILE A 118 -7.59 14.70 -11.07
C ILE A 118 -6.11 15.10 -11.14
N HIS A 119 -5.79 16.40 -11.18
CA HIS A 119 -4.41 16.88 -11.27
C HIS A 119 -3.62 16.67 -9.97
N LEU A 120 -4.28 16.46 -8.83
CA LEU A 120 -3.61 16.17 -7.56
C LEU A 120 -2.76 14.90 -7.64
N LEU A 121 -3.20 13.92 -8.44
CA LEU A 121 -2.43 12.70 -8.69
C LEU A 121 -1.15 12.95 -9.51
N SER A 122 -1.08 14.07 -10.22
CA SER A 122 0.06 14.46 -11.07
C SER A 122 0.95 15.54 -10.44
N ASP A 123 0.58 16.07 -9.27
CA ASP A 123 1.30 17.14 -8.59
C ASP A 123 2.66 16.65 -8.09
N SER A 124 3.74 17.24 -8.61
CA SER A 124 5.11 16.84 -8.30
C SER A 124 5.53 17.11 -6.85
N ASN A 125 4.83 18.03 -6.16
CA ASN A 125 5.07 18.37 -4.76
C ASN A 125 4.33 17.44 -3.79
N THR A 126 3.39 16.63 -4.29
CA THR A 126 2.56 15.73 -3.46
C THR A 126 2.84 14.27 -3.81
N TYR A 127 3.63 13.58 -3.00
CA TYR A 127 4.05 12.19 -3.23
C TYR A 127 3.93 11.34 -1.95
N PRO A 128 3.56 10.05 -2.05
CA PRO A 128 3.32 9.22 -0.88
C PRO A 128 4.61 8.63 -0.28
N ILE A 129 5.67 8.51 -1.08
CA ILE A 129 6.97 7.95 -0.69
C ILE A 129 8.10 8.67 -1.42
N GLU A 130 9.29 8.70 -0.81
CA GLU A 130 10.46 9.44 -1.32
C GLU A 130 10.88 9.07 -2.74
N SER A 131 10.75 7.81 -3.15
CA SER A 131 11.07 7.35 -4.51
C SER A 131 10.16 7.95 -5.60
N LEU A 132 9.03 8.55 -5.21
CA LEU A 132 8.07 9.23 -6.07
C LEU A 132 8.17 10.76 -6.02
N ARG A 133 9.15 11.31 -5.30
CA ARG A 133 9.45 12.74 -5.32
C ARG A 133 9.59 13.25 -6.75
N GLY A 134 8.85 14.30 -7.09
CA GLY A 134 8.83 14.87 -8.44
C GLY A 134 7.93 14.15 -9.45
N LYS A 135 7.40 12.96 -9.13
CA LYS A 135 6.49 12.16 -9.97
C LYS A 135 5.04 12.18 -9.49
N GLY A 136 4.80 12.68 -8.28
CA GLY A 136 3.48 12.66 -7.64
C GLY A 136 2.97 11.24 -7.43
N TYR A 137 1.67 11.03 -7.65
CA TYR A 137 1.03 9.71 -7.70
C TYR A 137 0.99 9.15 -9.13
N LYS A 138 1.82 9.64 -10.05
CA LYS A 138 1.87 9.21 -11.46
C LYS A 138 0.54 9.36 -12.22
N GLY A 139 -0.37 10.23 -11.77
CA GLY A 139 -1.62 10.48 -12.47
C GLY A 139 -1.43 11.19 -13.81
N ASP A 140 -2.34 10.90 -14.74
CA ASP A 140 -2.57 11.66 -15.96
C ASP A 140 -3.83 12.53 -15.85
N PHE A 141 -3.88 13.56 -16.68
CA PHE A 141 -5.03 14.44 -16.88
C PHE A 141 -5.39 14.56 -18.38
N GLN A 142 -4.74 13.75 -19.22
CA GLN A 142 -5.08 13.53 -20.63
C GLN A 142 -5.35 12.04 -20.82
N PHE A 143 -6.50 11.72 -21.39
CA PHE A 143 -7.00 10.36 -21.55
C PHE A 143 -7.32 10.10 -23.01
N LEU A 144 -6.61 9.15 -23.61
CA LEU A 144 -6.70 8.77 -25.01
C LEU A 144 -7.98 7.96 -25.24
N TYR A 145 -8.85 8.36 -26.15
CA TYR A 145 -10.15 7.72 -26.38
C TYR A 145 -10.02 6.47 -27.27
N TYR A 146 -10.55 5.34 -26.79
CA TYR A 146 -10.50 4.03 -27.46
C TYR A 146 -11.88 3.44 -27.79
N GLY A 147 -12.96 4.20 -27.59
CA GLY A 147 -14.32 3.76 -27.89
C GLY A 147 -15.15 3.55 -26.63
N GLN A 148 -16.25 2.82 -26.78
CA GLN A 148 -17.14 2.47 -25.68
C GLN A 148 -17.53 1.00 -25.75
N GLU A 149 -17.80 0.42 -24.58
CA GLU A 149 -18.26 -0.96 -24.45
C GLU A 149 -19.21 -1.04 -23.25
N ASN A 150 -20.36 -1.69 -23.42
CA ASN A 150 -21.36 -1.86 -22.35
C ASN A 150 -21.77 -0.55 -21.65
N GLY A 151 -21.82 0.56 -22.41
CA GLY A 151 -22.17 1.88 -21.89
C GLY A 151 -21.07 2.57 -21.08
N GLN A 152 -19.84 2.05 -21.11
CA GLN A 152 -18.66 2.64 -20.49
C GLN A 152 -17.75 3.27 -21.55
N ILE A 153 -17.19 4.44 -21.27
CA ILE A 153 -16.18 5.06 -22.14
C ILE A 153 -14.82 4.43 -21.81
N ILE A 154 -14.13 3.93 -22.83
CA ILE A 154 -12.81 3.32 -22.71
C ILE A 154 -11.77 4.37 -23.05
N PHE A 155 -10.92 4.66 -22.08
CA PHE A 155 -9.73 5.48 -22.27
C PHE A 155 -8.46 4.68 -22.04
N ARG A 156 -7.33 5.25 -22.47
CA ARG A 156 -6.01 4.89 -21.97
C ARG A 156 -5.31 6.11 -21.40
N THR A 157 -4.51 5.89 -20.36
CA THR A 157 -3.61 6.91 -19.81
C THR A 157 -2.57 7.31 -20.87
N ASN A 158 -2.19 8.58 -20.90
CA ASN A 158 -1.26 9.08 -21.92
C ASN A 158 0.19 8.66 -21.65
N ARG A 159 0.60 8.55 -20.37
CA ARG A 159 1.99 8.21 -20.00
C ARG A 159 2.26 6.72 -19.97
N SER A 160 1.31 5.92 -19.49
CA SER A 160 1.50 4.48 -19.26
C SER A 160 0.68 3.57 -20.17
N PHE A 161 -0.24 4.12 -20.98
CA PHE A 161 -1.14 3.34 -21.85
C PHE A 161 -2.00 2.29 -21.12
N GLU A 162 -2.26 2.53 -19.84
CA GLU A 162 -3.13 1.70 -19.01
C GLU A 162 -4.60 2.02 -19.29
N GLU A 163 -5.45 1.00 -19.34
CA GLU A 163 -6.88 1.18 -19.58
C GLU A 163 -7.57 1.83 -18.38
N LEU A 164 -8.37 2.86 -18.64
CA LEU A 164 -9.22 3.53 -17.66
C LEU A 164 -10.63 3.62 -18.20
N ARG A 165 -11.60 3.11 -17.43
CA ARG A 165 -13.01 3.11 -17.84
C ARG A 165 -13.80 4.14 -17.06
N PHE A 166 -14.57 4.94 -17.80
CA PHE A 166 -15.56 5.84 -17.22
C PHE A 166 -16.90 5.11 -17.27
N VAL A 167 -17.47 4.85 -16.10
CA VAL A 167 -18.79 4.24 -15.95
C VAL A 167 -19.80 5.32 -15.61
N LYS A 168 -21.07 5.16 -16.01
CA LYS A 168 -22.10 6.16 -15.66
C LYS A 168 -22.18 6.31 -14.14
N ALA A 169 -22.06 7.55 -13.67
CA ALA A 169 -22.27 7.86 -12.28
C ALA A 169 -23.77 7.89 -11.96
N THR A 170 -24.08 7.74 -10.68
CA THR A 170 -25.38 7.94 -10.06
C THR A 170 -25.34 9.17 -9.16
N ALA A 171 -26.49 9.62 -8.69
CA ALA A 171 -26.54 10.70 -7.69
C ALA A 171 -25.77 10.34 -6.41
N SER A 172 -25.77 9.06 -6.00
CA SER A 172 -25.10 8.65 -4.75
C SER A 172 -23.59 8.71 -4.87
N ASP A 173 -23.01 8.42 -6.05
CA ASP A 173 -21.55 8.43 -6.27
C ASP A 173 -20.89 9.75 -5.84
N TRP A 174 -21.57 10.89 -6.02
CA TRP A 174 -21.10 12.20 -5.56
C TRP A 174 -21.04 12.32 -4.04
N THR A 175 -22.07 11.80 -3.35
CA THR A 175 -22.16 11.84 -1.88
C THR A 175 -21.37 10.71 -1.20
N ASP A 176 -21.08 9.65 -1.93
CA ASP A 176 -20.47 8.43 -1.43
C ASP A 176 -18.94 8.54 -1.27
N LEU A 177 -18.30 9.52 -1.92
CA LEU A 177 -16.86 9.77 -1.76
C LEU A 177 -16.45 9.94 -0.29
N ALA A 178 -17.23 10.69 0.49
CA ALA A 178 -17.00 10.87 1.92
C ALA A 178 -17.18 9.55 2.70
N LYS A 179 -18.11 8.69 2.28
CA LYS A 179 -18.33 7.37 2.89
C LYS A 179 -17.20 6.40 2.55
N SER A 180 -16.69 6.43 1.31
CA SER A 180 -15.52 5.64 0.91
C SER A 180 -14.33 5.89 1.84
N ARG A 181 -14.09 7.15 2.22
CA ARG A 181 -13.01 7.49 3.17
C ARG A 181 -13.19 6.87 4.56
N LEU A 182 -14.41 6.58 5.00
CA LEU A 182 -14.65 5.87 6.27
C LEU A 182 -14.11 4.44 6.25
N MET A 183 -13.74 3.91 5.09
CA MET A 183 -13.11 2.61 4.96
C MET A 183 -11.61 2.60 5.32
N ILE A 184 -10.94 3.76 5.30
CA ILE A 184 -9.51 3.89 5.65
C ILE A 184 -9.15 3.18 6.96
N PRO A 185 -9.80 3.45 8.11
CA PRO A 185 -9.46 2.78 9.37
C PRO A 185 -9.71 1.26 9.33
N ASN A 186 -10.67 0.79 8.53
CA ASN A 186 -10.94 -0.64 8.39
C ASN A 186 -9.85 -1.37 7.59
N VAL A 187 -9.28 -0.70 6.58
CA VAL A 187 -8.17 -1.26 5.78
C VAL A 187 -6.85 -1.18 6.53
N ILE A 188 -6.57 -0.10 7.27
CA ILE A 188 -5.36 0.02 8.10
C ILE A 188 -5.39 -0.99 9.25
N GLY A 189 -6.56 -1.18 9.87
CA GLY A 189 -6.74 -2.00 11.07
C GLY A 189 -6.77 -1.15 12.35
N ALA A 190 -7.60 -1.56 13.31
CA ALA A 190 -7.72 -0.91 14.61
C ALA A 190 -6.81 -1.54 15.66
N SER A 191 -6.50 -0.81 16.74
CA SER A 191 -5.66 -1.30 17.86
C SER A 191 -6.23 -2.52 18.59
N SER A 192 -7.54 -2.74 18.49
CA SER A 192 -8.24 -3.91 19.04
C SER A 192 -8.18 -5.14 18.13
N ARG A 193 -7.70 -5.01 16.88
CA ARG A 193 -7.67 -6.11 15.93
C ARG A 193 -6.33 -6.85 15.96
N PRO A 194 -6.29 -8.15 15.62
CA PRO A 194 -5.05 -8.90 15.54
C PRO A 194 -4.04 -8.24 14.58
N LEU A 195 -2.75 -8.49 14.83
CA LEU A 195 -1.67 -7.86 14.06
C LEU A 195 -1.41 -8.51 12.71
N PHE A 196 -1.68 -9.82 12.60
CA PHE A 196 -1.38 -10.58 11.41
C PHE A 196 -2.58 -10.57 10.51
N ARG A 197 -2.34 -10.34 9.22
CA ARG A 197 -3.36 -10.39 8.19
C ARG A 197 -2.90 -11.32 7.10
N LEU A 198 -3.88 -11.88 6.42
CA LEU A 198 -3.65 -12.74 5.29
C LEU A 198 -4.68 -12.51 4.21
N LEU A 199 -4.27 -12.77 2.98
CA LEU A 199 -5.17 -13.06 1.89
C LEU A 199 -5.32 -14.58 1.83
N GLU A 200 -6.57 -15.06 1.86
CA GLU A 200 -6.91 -16.45 1.60
C GLU A 200 -7.70 -16.51 0.30
N THR A 201 -7.35 -17.44 -0.57
CA THR A 201 -8.09 -17.70 -1.80
C THR A 201 -8.57 -19.14 -1.79
N ASN A 202 -9.80 -19.37 -2.21
CA ASN A 202 -10.36 -20.70 -2.42
C ASN A 202 -10.83 -20.82 -3.86
N ASP A 203 -10.25 -21.73 -4.64
CA ASP A 203 -10.67 -22.00 -6.02
C ASP A 203 -11.81 -23.04 -6.14
N GLY A 204 -12.37 -23.45 -4.99
CA GLY A 204 -13.38 -24.49 -4.87
C GLY A 204 -12.79 -25.87 -4.54
N SER A 205 -11.50 -26.08 -4.80
CA SER A 205 -10.78 -27.34 -4.53
C SER A 205 -9.64 -27.16 -3.53
N LYS A 206 -8.95 -26.03 -3.57
CA LYS A 206 -7.78 -25.73 -2.76
C LYS A 206 -7.91 -24.35 -2.11
N ILE A 207 -7.55 -24.30 -0.83
CA ILE A 207 -7.31 -23.06 -0.11
C ILE A 207 -5.81 -22.73 -0.18
N SER A 208 -5.49 -21.52 -0.62
CA SER A 208 -4.15 -20.96 -0.62
C SER A 208 -4.11 -19.71 0.26
N GLN A 209 -2.99 -19.53 0.96
CA GLN A 209 -2.80 -18.41 1.89
C GLN A 209 -1.58 -17.59 1.49
N PHE A 210 -1.69 -16.29 1.71
CA PHE A 210 -0.67 -15.31 1.36
C PHE A 210 -0.44 -14.38 2.55
N ASP A 211 0.82 -14.14 2.88
CA ASP A 211 1.22 -13.15 3.88
C ASP A 211 0.89 -11.76 3.37
N PHE A 212 -0.05 -11.09 4.04
CA PHE A 212 -0.65 -9.83 3.58
C PHE A 212 -0.13 -8.65 4.39
N SER A 213 0.39 -7.64 3.69
CA SER A 213 0.80 -6.36 4.24
C SER A 213 0.20 -5.22 3.44
N PHE A 214 -0.11 -4.10 4.10
CA PHE A 214 -0.72 -2.93 3.48
C PHE A 214 0.00 -1.66 3.91
N THR A 215 0.33 -0.80 2.94
CA THR A 215 0.93 0.51 3.16
C THR A 215 -0.10 1.60 2.91
N ALA A 216 -0.51 2.29 3.99
CA ALA A 216 -1.55 3.32 3.92
C ALA A 216 -1.19 4.49 2.98
N ALA A 217 0.06 4.96 3.04
CA ALA A 217 0.52 6.11 2.24
C ALA A 217 0.36 5.89 0.73
N THR A 218 0.72 4.70 0.24
CA THR A 218 0.61 4.35 -1.17
C THR A 218 -0.72 3.69 -1.53
N ARG A 219 -1.57 3.36 -0.54
CA ARG A 219 -2.75 2.49 -0.71
C ARG A 219 -2.42 1.16 -1.42
N PHE A 220 -1.23 0.61 -1.20
CA PHE A 220 -0.76 -0.60 -1.88
C PHE A 220 -0.55 -1.76 -0.90
N ALA A 221 -0.97 -2.95 -1.31
CA ALA A 221 -0.84 -4.18 -0.55
C ALA A 221 0.07 -5.19 -1.26
N THR A 222 0.85 -5.92 -0.46
CA THR A 222 1.59 -7.09 -0.92
C THR A 222 0.98 -8.34 -0.32
N ALA A 223 0.82 -9.39 -1.12
CA ALA A 223 0.31 -10.69 -0.67
C ALA A 223 1.15 -11.80 -1.30
N ASN A 224 2.14 -12.30 -0.57
CA ASN A 224 3.08 -13.32 -1.06
C ASN A 224 2.68 -14.70 -0.56
N SER A 225 2.71 -15.71 -1.42
CA SER A 225 2.34 -17.07 -1.03
C SER A 225 3.24 -17.59 0.08
N ILE A 226 2.64 -18.26 1.07
CA ILE A 226 3.38 -18.94 2.15
C ILE A 226 3.59 -20.43 1.88
N GLU A 227 3.10 -20.93 0.74
CA GLU A 227 3.22 -22.33 0.39
C GLU A 227 4.66 -22.65 -0.04
N THR A 228 5.18 -23.78 0.45
CA THR A 228 6.55 -24.20 0.18
C THR A 228 6.82 -24.31 -1.33
N GLY A 229 7.82 -23.57 -1.81
CA GLY A 229 8.23 -23.58 -3.22
C GLY A 229 7.41 -22.71 -4.16
N SER A 230 6.36 -22.03 -3.66
CA SER A 230 5.57 -21.09 -4.46
C SER A 230 6.21 -19.70 -4.51
N THR A 231 6.24 -19.09 -5.69
CA THR A 231 6.63 -17.68 -5.91
C THR A 231 5.44 -16.79 -6.27
N LEU A 232 4.22 -17.32 -6.18
CA LEU A 232 3.00 -16.58 -6.50
C LEU A 232 2.79 -15.42 -5.53
N SER A 233 2.51 -14.24 -6.08
CA SER A 233 2.13 -13.04 -5.34
C SER A 233 0.87 -12.42 -5.94
N ASN A 234 -0.01 -11.92 -5.07
CA ASN A 234 -1.21 -11.17 -5.41
C ASN A 234 -1.05 -9.71 -4.92
N ASN A 235 -0.02 -9.01 -5.39
CA ASN A 235 0.16 -7.61 -5.03
C ASN A 235 -0.91 -6.75 -5.71
N MET A 236 -1.45 -5.77 -4.99
CA MET A 236 -2.60 -5.00 -5.46
C MET A 236 -2.63 -3.60 -4.86
N GLY A 237 -3.02 -2.63 -5.68
CA GLY A 237 -3.51 -1.34 -5.23
C GLY A 237 -4.93 -1.46 -4.69
N ILE A 238 -5.26 -0.63 -3.71
CA ILE A 238 -6.58 -0.57 -3.07
C ILE A 238 -7.23 0.79 -3.35
N ALA A 239 -8.47 0.78 -3.82
CA ALA A 239 -9.37 1.93 -3.85
C ALA A 239 -10.50 1.71 -2.83
N TYR A 240 -10.94 2.77 -2.17
CA TYR A 240 -11.99 2.67 -1.16
C TYR A 240 -13.37 2.82 -1.78
N THR A 241 -14.33 2.09 -1.24
CA THR A 241 -15.76 2.20 -1.57
C THR A 241 -16.57 2.36 -0.29
N PRO A 242 -17.85 2.77 -0.35
CA PRO A 242 -18.67 2.96 0.85
C PRO A 242 -18.86 1.67 1.67
N THR A 243 -18.78 0.50 1.01
CA THR A 243 -19.09 -0.81 1.61
C THR A 243 -17.91 -1.77 1.65
N GLY A 244 -16.75 -1.38 1.11
CA GLY A 244 -15.55 -2.19 1.12
C GLY A 244 -14.43 -1.59 0.27
N ILE A 245 -13.77 -2.41 -0.54
CA ILE A 245 -12.65 -1.98 -1.39
C ILE A 245 -12.75 -2.56 -2.80
N THR A 246 -12.17 -1.84 -3.76
CA THR A 246 -11.87 -2.37 -5.10
C THR A 246 -10.37 -2.50 -5.24
N VAL A 247 -9.88 -3.59 -5.80
CA VAL A 247 -8.44 -3.87 -5.96
C VAL A 247 -8.05 -4.01 -7.42
N SER A 248 -6.84 -3.53 -7.73
CA SER A 248 -6.21 -3.64 -9.04
C SER A 248 -4.70 -3.89 -8.90
N PRO A 249 -4.13 -4.90 -9.57
CA PRO A 249 -4.81 -5.91 -10.38
C PRO A 249 -5.81 -6.75 -9.57
N ALA A 250 -6.79 -7.34 -10.25
CA ALA A 250 -7.73 -8.26 -9.62
C ALA A 250 -7.01 -9.47 -9.01
N VAL A 251 -7.49 -9.97 -7.88
CA VAL A 251 -7.02 -11.24 -7.32
C VAL A 251 -7.47 -12.37 -8.22
N VAL A 252 -6.51 -13.13 -8.75
CA VAL A 252 -6.80 -14.26 -9.63
C VAL A 252 -6.98 -15.52 -8.79
N VAL A 253 -8.16 -16.11 -8.84
CA VAL A 253 -8.49 -17.36 -8.15
C VAL A 253 -9.02 -18.37 -9.16
N GLY A 254 -8.20 -19.37 -9.47
CA GLY A 254 -8.44 -20.25 -10.62
C GLY A 254 -8.47 -19.44 -11.91
N THR A 255 -9.60 -19.46 -12.63
CA THR A 255 -9.82 -18.69 -13.87
C THR A 255 -10.57 -17.36 -13.63
N GLN A 256 -10.98 -17.09 -12.39
CA GLN A 256 -11.80 -15.92 -12.04
C GLN A 256 -10.94 -14.76 -11.54
N LYS A 257 -11.37 -13.53 -11.83
CA LYS A 257 -10.75 -12.28 -11.40
C LYS A 257 -11.67 -11.59 -10.41
N LEU A 258 -11.23 -11.44 -9.17
CA LEU A 258 -11.99 -10.82 -8.09
C LEU A 258 -11.38 -9.45 -7.74
N SER A 259 -12.10 -8.38 -8.05
CA SER A 259 -11.66 -7.00 -7.77
C SER A 259 -12.43 -6.35 -6.62
N ASP A 260 -13.71 -6.65 -6.45
CA ASP A 260 -14.54 -5.98 -5.45
C ASP A 260 -14.70 -6.85 -4.20
N PHE A 261 -14.29 -6.29 -3.06
CA PHE A 261 -14.37 -6.93 -1.76
C PHE A 261 -15.31 -6.14 -0.85
N THR A 262 -16.25 -6.81 -0.23
CA THR A 262 -17.17 -6.22 0.75
C THR A 262 -16.61 -6.36 2.16
N TYR A 263 -16.70 -5.30 2.94
CA TYR A 263 -16.26 -5.28 4.33
C TYR A 263 -17.30 -5.93 5.25
N ASP A 264 -16.85 -6.88 6.08
CA ASP A 264 -17.63 -7.49 7.15
C ASP A 264 -17.26 -6.86 8.50
N PRO A 265 -18.15 -6.08 9.13
CA PRO A 265 -17.87 -5.44 10.41
C PRO A 265 -17.77 -6.42 11.59
N ALA A 266 -18.36 -7.61 11.52
CA ALA A 266 -18.34 -8.58 12.61
C ALA A 266 -16.95 -9.21 12.77
N THR A 267 -16.29 -9.50 11.64
CA THR A 267 -14.96 -10.13 11.61
C THR A 267 -13.83 -9.15 11.28
N GLY A 268 -14.15 -7.98 10.73
CA GLY A 268 -13.20 -7.02 10.21
C GLY A 268 -12.53 -7.44 8.89
N SER A 269 -13.09 -8.45 8.21
CA SER A 269 -12.56 -9.00 6.96
C SER A 269 -13.09 -8.29 5.72
N PHE A 270 -12.38 -8.41 4.60
CA PHE A 270 -12.83 -8.01 3.28
C PHE A 270 -13.01 -9.26 2.43
N ASN A 271 -14.20 -9.48 1.88
CA ASN A 271 -14.56 -10.73 1.21
C ASN A 271 -15.05 -10.47 -0.21
N ALA A 272 -14.51 -11.22 -1.16
CA ALA A 272 -14.96 -11.30 -2.55
C ALA A 272 -15.43 -12.73 -2.84
N THR A 273 -16.56 -12.85 -3.53
CA THR A 273 -17.14 -14.14 -3.92
C THR A 273 -17.29 -14.18 -5.42
N GLY A 274 -16.73 -15.22 -6.03
CA GLY A 274 -16.93 -15.59 -7.43
C GLY A 274 -18.05 -16.61 -7.60
N THR A 275 -18.07 -17.24 -8.77
CA THR A 275 -18.99 -18.33 -9.08
C THR A 275 -18.48 -19.67 -8.55
N ALA A 276 -19.39 -20.65 -8.39
CA ALA A 276 -19.06 -22.03 -7.98
C ALA A 276 -18.27 -22.15 -6.67
N GLY A 277 -18.48 -21.25 -5.71
CA GLY A 277 -17.84 -21.29 -4.40
C GLY A 277 -16.41 -20.72 -4.36
N VAL A 278 -15.93 -20.12 -5.46
CA VAL A 278 -14.65 -19.42 -5.48
C VAL A 278 -14.70 -18.19 -4.58
N THR A 279 -13.71 -17.98 -3.72
CA THR A 279 -13.64 -16.83 -2.82
C THR A 279 -12.23 -16.28 -2.67
N ALA A 280 -12.15 -15.00 -2.30
CA ALA A 280 -10.94 -14.37 -1.78
C ALA A 280 -11.28 -13.54 -0.54
N SER A 281 -10.50 -13.68 0.53
CA SER A 281 -10.75 -13.02 1.81
C SER A 281 -9.48 -12.42 2.38
N ILE A 282 -9.47 -11.12 2.64
CA ILE A 282 -8.45 -10.45 3.44
C ILE A 282 -8.93 -10.46 4.89
N LYS A 283 -8.29 -11.26 5.75
CA LYS A 283 -8.74 -11.50 7.12
C LYS A 283 -7.58 -11.50 8.12
N TYR A 284 -7.93 -11.49 9.40
CA TYR A 284 -6.96 -11.52 10.48
C TYR A 284 -6.53 -12.95 10.82
N SER A 285 -5.31 -13.08 11.33
CA SER A 285 -4.78 -14.28 11.97
C SER A 285 -4.27 -13.96 13.37
N ASN A 286 -4.42 -14.93 14.28
CA ASN A 286 -3.89 -14.85 15.64
C ASN A 286 -2.41 -15.25 15.73
N LYS A 287 -1.82 -15.72 14.62
CA LYS A 287 -0.41 -16.09 14.52
C LYS A 287 0.22 -15.57 13.23
N PRO A 288 1.55 -15.36 13.19
CA PRO A 288 2.27 -15.08 11.96
C PRO A 288 1.98 -16.15 10.92
N LEU A 289 1.88 -15.73 9.66
CA LEU A 289 1.71 -16.66 8.54
C LEU A 289 3.03 -17.32 8.15
N VAL A 290 4.11 -16.56 8.25
CA VAL A 290 5.47 -17.05 8.10
C VAL A 290 6.08 -17.12 9.49
N ILE A 291 6.30 -18.34 9.97
CA ILE A 291 7.02 -18.59 11.22
C ILE A 291 8.50 -18.70 10.88
N THR A 292 9.32 -17.89 11.54
CA THR A 292 10.78 -17.94 11.42
C THR A 292 11.40 -18.53 12.68
N GLU A 293 12.61 -19.07 12.53
CA GLU A 293 13.40 -19.60 13.64
C GLU A 293 14.31 -18.53 14.27
N ASP A 294 14.01 -17.24 14.04
CA ASP A 294 14.84 -16.10 14.51
C ASP A 294 14.99 -16.09 16.04
N TYR A 295 14.01 -16.61 16.78
CA TYR A 295 14.06 -16.72 18.24
C TYR A 295 15.27 -17.53 18.74
N LYS A 296 15.80 -18.46 17.93
CA LYS A 296 16.98 -19.25 18.29
C LYS A 296 18.22 -18.40 18.51
N ILE A 297 18.28 -17.21 17.90
CA ILE A 297 19.36 -16.23 18.13
C ILE A 297 19.44 -15.92 19.64
N LEU A 298 18.30 -15.70 20.30
CA LEU A 298 18.22 -15.40 21.72
C LEU A 298 18.76 -16.52 22.62
N LEU A 299 18.84 -17.76 22.11
CA LEU A 299 19.23 -18.93 22.88
C LEU A 299 20.75 -19.16 22.94
N ASN A 300 21.57 -18.31 22.30
CA ASN A 300 23.02 -18.45 22.37
C ASN A 300 23.55 -17.91 23.72
N PRO A 301 23.95 -18.78 24.68
CA PRO A 301 24.35 -18.33 26.02
C PRO A 301 25.71 -17.62 26.01
N ASN A 302 26.50 -17.76 24.93
CA ASN A 302 27.85 -17.23 24.84
C ASN A 302 27.91 -15.84 24.19
N GLN A 303 26.76 -15.25 23.86
CA GLN A 303 26.68 -13.96 23.21
C GLN A 303 25.67 -13.08 23.94
N GLN A 304 26.13 -11.94 24.44
CA GLN A 304 25.25 -10.89 24.92
C GLN A 304 24.47 -10.31 23.75
N LEU A 305 23.14 -10.33 23.86
CA LEU A 305 22.24 -9.81 22.84
C LEU A 305 21.43 -8.66 23.41
N VAL A 306 21.40 -7.58 22.66
CA VAL A 306 20.82 -6.31 23.06
C VAL A 306 19.96 -5.81 21.93
N TYR A 307 18.70 -5.55 22.25
CA TYR A 307 17.72 -4.97 21.34
C TYR A 307 17.09 -3.76 22.00
N ALA A 308 16.70 -2.75 21.23
CA ALA A 308 16.00 -1.61 21.84
C ALA A 308 14.95 -0.98 20.96
N TYR A 309 13.80 -0.68 21.55
CA TYR A 309 13.06 0.50 21.16
C TYR A 309 13.89 1.74 21.53
N ILE A 310 14.07 2.67 20.60
CA ILE A 310 14.82 3.91 20.76
C ILE A 310 13.94 5.07 20.28
N TYR A 311 13.67 6.02 21.17
CA TYR A 311 12.77 7.15 20.92
C TYR A 311 13.06 7.91 19.62
N ASN A 312 14.33 8.13 19.25
CA ASN A 312 14.68 8.88 18.02
C ASN A 312 14.95 8.00 16.78
N LEU A 313 14.69 6.68 16.83
CA LEU A 313 15.00 5.78 15.72
C LEU A 313 13.86 4.82 15.38
N THR A 314 13.24 4.21 16.39
CA THR A 314 12.22 3.17 16.19
C THR A 314 10.81 3.64 16.52
N ASN A 315 10.61 4.87 17.01
CA ASN A 315 9.29 5.39 17.37
C ASN A 315 8.34 5.53 16.18
N THR A 316 8.89 5.85 15.00
CA THR A 316 8.16 5.98 13.74
C THR A 316 8.19 4.70 12.89
N ALA A 317 8.74 3.61 13.43
CA ALA A 317 8.77 2.34 12.70
C ALA A 317 7.33 1.90 12.36
N PRO A 318 6.99 1.67 11.07
CA PRO A 318 5.63 1.34 10.65
C PRO A 318 5.16 -0.01 11.19
N THR A 319 6.09 -0.84 11.66
CA THR A 319 5.85 -2.14 12.27
C THR A 319 5.45 -2.06 13.75
N ASN A 320 5.52 -0.90 14.40
CA ASN A 320 4.98 -0.74 15.74
C ASN A 320 3.47 -0.88 15.73
N SER A 321 2.95 -1.74 16.61
CA SER A 321 1.51 -1.86 16.79
C SER A 321 0.90 -0.58 17.37
N ALA A 322 -0.37 -0.33 17.03
CA ALA A 322 -1.13 0.74 17.67
C ALA A 322 -1.23 0.52 19.19
N LEU A 323 -1.38 -0.73 19.66
CA LEU A 323 -1.39 -1.05 21.09
C LEU A 323 -0.08 -0.64 21.79
N PHE A 324 1.09 -0.97 21.21
CA PHE A 324 2.38 -0.55 21.76
C PHE A 324 2.48 0.98 21.85
N THR A 325 2.13 1.69 20.78
CA THR A 325 2.16 3.17 20.75
C THR A 325 1.21 3.78 21.79
N SER A 326 0.03 3.20 21.99
CA SER A 326 -0.91 3.63 23.04
C SER A 326 -0.37 3.39 24.44
N LEU A 327 0.17 2.20 24.71
CA LEU A 327 0.77 1.87 26.01
C LEU A 327 1.98 2.75 26.33
N LEU A 328 2.81 3.07 25.33
CA LEU A 328 3.92 4.01 25.48
C LEU A 328 3.42 5.39 25.95
N LYS A 329 2.39 5.93 25.29
CA LYS A 329 1.79 7.22 25.64
C LYS A 329 1.12 7.20 27.02
N GLU A 330 0.42 6.12 27.35
CA GLU A 330 -0.20 5.94 28.68
C GLU A 330 0.86 5.95 29.78
N THR A 331 1.96 5.22 29.60
CA THR A 331 3.09 5.22 30.53
C THR A 331 3.73 6.60 30.66
N GLU A 332 3.94 7.33 29.55
CA GLU A 332 4.49 8.68 29.58
C GLU A 332 3.56 9.70 30.24
N ALA A 333 2.24 9.58 30.04
CA ALA A 333 1.23 10.44 30.66
C ALA A 333 1.14 10.26 32.18
N ALA A 334 1.54 9.09 32.71
CA ALA A 334 1.62 8.84 34.14
C ALA A 334 2.88 9.44 34.80
N LEU A 335 3.81 9.99 34.03
CA LEU A 335 5.04 10.64 34.50
C LEU A 335 4.87 12.16 34.57
N THR A 336 5.87 12.85 35.14
CA THR A 336 5.93 14.31 35.09
C THR A 336 5.90 14.79 33.63
N PRO A 337 5.09 15.80 33.28
CA PRO A 337 4.99 16.30 31.92
C PRO A 337 6.36 16.60 31.28
N GLY A 338 6.55 16.14 30.05
CA GLY A 338 7.79 16.29 29.30
C GLY A 338 8.82 15.17 29.52
N ILE A 339 8.53 14.18 30.37
CA ILE A 339 9.30 12.94 30.46
C ILE A 339 8.80 11.95 29.40
N ILE A 340 9.74 11.28 28.74
CA ILE A 340 9.49 10.23 27.75
C ILE A 340 10.19 8.92 28.15
N ILE A 341 9.74 7.81 27.58
CA ILE A 341 10.53 6.59 27.53
C ILE A 341 11.54 6.72 26.39
N GLN A 342 12.80 6.94 26.76
CA GLN A 342 13.90 7.07 25.84
C GLN A 342 14.27 5.73 25.21
N ARG A 343 14.27 4.65 26.01
CA ARG A 343 14.52 3.28 25.57
C ARG A 343 13.72 2.25 26.35
N ILE A 344 13.33 1.20 25.64
CA ILE A 344 12.94 -0.10 26.20
C ILE A 344 13.94 -1.10 25.61
N GLN A 345 14.86 -1.57 26.43
CA GLN A 345 16.04 -2.28 25.95
C GLN A 345 16.15 -3.65 26.63
N PRO A 346 15.61 -4.72 26.02
CA PRO A 346 15.88 -6.09 26.43
C PRO A 346 17.35 -6.48 26.23
N TRP A 347 17.95 -7.00 27.29
CA TRP A 347 19.29 -7.60 27.35
C TRP A 347 19.15 -9.09 27.65
N PHE A 348 19.74 -9.92 26.81
CA PHE A 348 19.80 -11.37 26.95
C PHE A 348 21.24 -11.84 27.08
N ASN A 349 21.44 -12.89 27.87
CA ASN A 349 22.69 -13.62 28.05
C ASN A 349 23.86 -12.68 28.40
N ASN A 350 23.65 -11.79 29.39
CA ASN A 350 24.74 -10.93 29.86
C ASN A 350 25.90 -11.79 30.38
N PRO A 351 27.15 -11.28 30.37
CA PRO A 351 28.31 -12.03 30.86
C PRO A 351 28.21 -12.51 32.31
N ASP A 352 27.38 -11.85 33.13
CA ASP A 352 27.07 -12.23 34.51
C ASP A 352 25.92 -13.27 34.64
N GLY A 353 25.43 -13.78 33.52
CA GLY A 353 24.33 -14.74 33.42
C GLY A 353 22.94 -14.13 33.56
N THR A 354 22.81 -12.81 33.72
CA THR A 354 21.52 -12.15 33.91
C THR A 354 20.83 -11.81 32.59
N ASN A 355 19.52 -11.65 32.64
CA ASN A 355 18.72 -11.03 31.58
C ASN A 355 17.84 -9.96 32.22
N TYR A 356 17.63 -8.85 31.51
CA TYR A 356 16.73 -7.80 31.99
C TYR A 356 16.22 -6.92 30.86
N ILE A 357 15.06 -6.30 31.07
CA ILE A 357 14.61 -5.15 30.26
C ILE A 357 15.02 -3.88 30.99
N GLU A 358 15.86 -3.06 30.36
CA GLU A 358 16.16 -1.69 30.82
C GLU A 358 15.10 -0.73 30.26
N TYR A 359 14.34 -0.11 31.16
CA TYR A 359 13.50 1.04 30.86
C TYR A 359 14.26 2.31 31.21
N ARG A 360 14.52 3.15 30.19
CA ARG A 360 15.28 4.38 30.34
C ARG A 360 14.40 5.59 30.05
N PHE A 361 14.46 6.58 30.93
CA PHE A 361 13.66 7.79 30.84
C PHE A 361 14.54 9.01 30.60
N ALA A 362 14.02 9.99 29.87
CA ALA A 362 14.67 11.26 29.59
C ALA A 362 13.63 12.38 29.45
N TYR A 363 14.08 13.64 29.42
CA TYR A 363 13.22 14.75 29.00
C TYR A 363 13.11 14.77 27.47
N ALA A 364 11.91 15.05 26.95
CA ALA A 364 11.68 15.21 25.51
C ALA A 364 12.54 16.33 24.90
N SER A 365 12.80 17.40 25.67
CA SER A 365 13.66 18.53 25.27
C SER A 365 15.16 18.20 25.28
N ALA A 366 15.57 17.14 25.97
CA ALA A 366 16.96 16.69 26.09
C ALA A 366 17.02 15.15 26.13
N PRO A 367 16.69 14.47 25.02
CA PRO A 367 16.48 13.01 25.00
C PRO A 367 17.78 12.18 25.20
N THR A 368 18.94 12.84 25.30
CA THR A 368 20.23 12.23 25.63
C THR A 368 20.52 12.24 27.13
N THR A 369 19.82 13.07 27.91
CA THR A 369 20.01 13.21 29.36
C THR A 369 19.11 12.24 30.11
N ILE A 370 19.73 11.23 30.73
CA ILE A 370 19.00 10.15 31.41
C ILE A 370 18.61 10.60 32.82
N ILE A 371 17.32 10.50 33.13
CA ILE A 371 16.78 10.94 34.42
C ILE A 371 16.50 9.78 35.37
N ALA A 372 16.12 8.61 34.82
CA ALA A 372 15.81 7.42 35.60
C ALA A 372 16.03 6.16 34.78
N ARG A 373 16.27 5.05 35.50
CA ARG A 373 16.36 3.71 34.94
C ARG A 373 15.63 2.73 35.84
N TYR A 374 14.92 1.79 35.22
CA TYR A 374 14.36 0.62 35.88
C TYR A 374 14.78 -0.63 35.10
N TYR A 375 15.07 -1.69 35.83
CA TYR A 375 15.54 -2.96 35.28
C TYR A 375 14.60 -4.06 35.73
N HIS A 376 13.91 -4.66 34.78
CA HIS A 376 13.09 -5.85 35.02
C HIS A 376 13.92 -7.08 34.69
N TYR A 377 14.46 -7.74 35.71
CA TYR A 377 15.18 -8.99 35.54
C TYR A 377 14.22 -10.14 35.24
N PHE A 378 14.61 -10.98 34.30
CA PHE A 378 13.83 -12.14 33.88
C PHE A 378 14.71 -13.37 33.62
N THR A 379 14.09 -14.54 33.64
CA THR A 379 14.58 -15.73 32.93
C THR A 379 13.73 -15.94 31.69
N PHE A 380 14.17 -16.75 30.74
CA PHE A 380 13.38 -17.02 29.55
C PHE A 380 13.51 -18.47 29.10
N THR A 381 12.47 -18.95 28.43
CA THR A 381 12.40 -20.28 27.82
C THR A 381 11.91 -20.14 26.39
N SER A 382 12.22 -21.13 25.53
CA SER A 382 11.66 -21.19 24.18
C SER A 382 10.72 -22.36 24.01
N ASN A 383 9.80 -22.22 23.06
CA ASN A 383 8.95 -23.30 22.60
C ASN A 383 9.18 -23.50 21.10
N ALA A 384 9.83 -24.61 20.75
CA ALA A 384 10.16 -24.92 19.36
C ALA A 384 8.94 -25.32 18.50
N ALA A 385 7.84 -25.76 19.11
CA ALA A 385 6.62 -26.10 18.36
C ALA A 385 5.86 -24.86 17.87
N THR A 386 6.01 -23.74 18.58
CA THR A 386 5.37 -22.45 18.26
C THR A 386 6.37 -21.39 17.81
N SER A 387 7.67 -21.68 17.86
CA SER A 387 8.78 -20.75 17.59
C SER A 387 8.68 -19.45 18.40
N THR A 388 8.36 -19.58 19.69
CA THR A 388 8.17 -18.45 20.62
C THR A 388 9.14 -18.48 21.79
N VAL A 389 9.29 -17.35 22.46
CA VAL A 389 10.05 -17.19 23.70
C VAL A 389 9.16 -16.59 24.79
N ALA A 390 9.15 -17.19 25.98
CA ALA A 390 8.41 -16.69 27.13
C ALA A 390 9.38 -16.14 28.17
N LEU A 391 9.15 -14.90 28.61
CA LEU A 391 9.90 -14.25 29.69
C LEU A 391 9.20 -14.52 31.02
N THR A 392 9.98 -14.78 32.06
CA THR A 392 9.49 -15.05 33.41
C THR A 392 10.11 -14.06 34.38
N HIS A 393 9.27 -13.32 35.10
CA HIS A 393 9.69 -12.35 36.11
C HIS A 393 10.66 -12.95 37.13
N VAL A 394 11.70 -12.18 37.49
CA VAL A 394 12.60 -12.50 38.61
C VAL A 394 12.56 -11.41 39.67
N LYS A 395 12.84 -10.15 39.30
CA LYS A 395 12.90 -9.01 40.23
C LYS A 395 12.98 -7.68 39.48
N TRP A 396 12.70 -6.60 40.19
CA TRP A 396 12.93 -5.23 39.73
C TRP A 396 14.08 -4.56 40.48
N LYS A 397 14.86 -3.74 39.78
CA LYS A 397 15.92 -2.89 40.36
C LYS A 397 15.96 -1.52 39.67
N THR A 398 16.63 -0.55 40.28
CA THR A 398 16.91 0.79 39.69
C THR A 398 18.36 0.95 39.21
N SER A 399 19.20 -0.06 39.43
CA SER A 399 20.60 -0.14 38.98
C SER A 399 20.98 -1.59 38.72
N THR A 400 21.92 -1.82 37.79
CA THR A 400 22.50 -3.15 37.52
C THR A 400 23.52 -3.59 38.56
N SER A 401 23.88 -2.72 39.52
CA SER A 401 24.78 -3.10 40.60
C SER A 401 24.29 -4.37 41.31
N ALA A 402 25.20 -5.33 41.53
CA ALA A 402 24.89 -6.56 42.24
C ALA A 402 24.28 -6.29 43.64
N THR A 403 24.75 -5.24 44.31
CA THR A 403 24.30 -4.81 45.64
C THR A 403 23.06 -3.92 45.64
N ALA A 404 22.56 -3.50 44.48
CA ALA A 404 21.34 -2.69 44.42
C ALA A 404 20.14 -3.50 44.95
N ALA A 405 19.38 -2.89 45.86
CA ALA A 405 18.19 -3.48 46.46
C ALA A 405 17.11 -3.75 45.39
N ASN A 406 16.30 -4.78 45.65
CA ASN A 406 15.10 -5.01 44.86
C ASN A 406 14.07 -3.92 45.16
N VAL A 407 13.32 -3.52 44.14
CA VAL A 407 12.20 -2.58 44.27
C VAL A 407 10.90 -3.27 43.87
N THR A 408 9.77 -2.70 44.26
CA THR A 408 8.46 -3.12 43.75
C THR A 408 8.35 -2.79 42.26
N ALA A 409 7.59 -3.60 41.52
CA ALA A 409 7.28 -3.31 40.11
C ALA A 409 6.69 -1.89 39.96
N PRO A 410 7.23 -1.03 39.09
CA PRO A 410 6.72 0.32 38.92
C PRO A 410 5.31 0.29 38.31
N ALA A 411 4.30 0.75 39.05
CA ALA A 411 2.89 0.64 38.65
C ALA A 411 2.60 1.30 37.29
N PHE A 412 3.26 2.43 36.99
CA PHE A 412 3.09 3.17 35.73
C PHE A 412 3.64 2.42 34.50
N LEU A 413 4.51 1.42 34.69
CA LEU A 413 5.04 0.56 33.62
C LEU A 413 4.20 -0.69 33.40
N LYS A 414 3.30 -1.04 34.33
CA LYS A 414 2.68 -2.36 34.40
C LYS A 414 2.04 -2.80 33.07
N ASN A 415 1.17 -1.97 32.50
CA ASN A 415 0.41 -2.35 31.30
C ASN A 415 1.32 -2.60 30.09
N LEU A 416 2.44 -1.87 30.00
CA LEU A 416 3.45 -2.03 28.96
C LEU A 416 4.37 -3.23 29.21
N ASP A 417 4.87 -3.40 30.44
CA ASP A 417 5.77 -4.48 30.83
C ASP A 417 5.10 -5.86 30.79
N ASP A 418 3.81 -5.94 31.19
CA ASP A 418 3.01 -7.16 31.13
C ASP A 418 2.95 -7.75 29.71
N GLN A 419 3.08 -6.91 28.67
CA GLN A 419 3.10 -7.40 27.29
C GLN A 419 4.35 -8.23 26.99
N PHE A 420 5.49 -7.90 27.61
CA PHE A 420 6.72 -8.69 27.50
C PHE A 420 6.67 -9.94 28.38
N MET A 421 6.02 -9.85 29.53
CA MET A 421 5.88 -10.94 30.51
C MET A 421 4.70 -11.87 30.21
N ASN A 422 4.20 -11.87 28.97
CA ASN A 422 3.11 -12.74 28.56
C ASN A 422 3.53 -14.22 28.67
N PRO A 423 2.87 -15.04 29.51
CA PRO A 423 3.23 -16.44 29.68
C PRO A 423 2.98 -17.30 28.42
N GLN A 424 2.14 -16.85 27.49
CA GLN A 424 1.95 -17.50 26.18
C GLN A 424 3.14 -17.29 25.23
N GLY A 425 4.04 -16.35 25.58
CA GLY A 425 5.27 -16.07 24.86
C GLY A 425 5.13 -14.99 23.80
N LEU A 426 6.27 -14.70 23.20
CA LEU A 426 6.49 -13.69 22.18
C LEU A 426 7.07 -14.34 20.93
N TYR A 427 6.61 -13.91 19.77
CA TYR A 427 7.36 -14.09 18.54
C TYR A 427 8.50 -13.08 18.49
N PHE A 428 9.70 -13.57 18.17
CA PHE A 428 10.86 -12.75 17.88
C PHE A 428 11.21 -12.93 16.41
N ILE A 429 10.98 -11.91 15.59
CA ILE A 429 11.03 -12.01 14.12
C ILE A 429 11.85 -10.86 13.55
N ARG A 430 12.78 -11.17 12.64
CA ARG A 430 13.58 -10.16 11.93
C ARG A 430 12.71 -9.34 10.99
N GLN A 431 12.95 -8.03 10.96
CA GLN A 431 12.29 -7.11 10.05
C GLN A 431 13.23 -6.69 8.92
N TYR A 432 12.66 -6.53 7.73
CA TYR A 432 13.35 -6.05 6.53
C TYR A 432 12.74 -4.73 6.05
N GLY A 433 13.48 -3.98 5.23
CA GLY A 433 12.99 -2.70 4.66
C GLY A 433 13.11 -1.49 5.59
N LEU A 434 13.68 -1.66 6.79
CA LEU A 434 14.09 -0.55 7.65
C LEU A 434 15.53 -0.15 7.32
N GLY A 435 15.89 1.12 7.51
CA GLY A 435 17.25 1.63 7.34
C GLY A 435 18.27 1.12 8.37
N TYR A 436 17.90 0.10 9.14
CA TYR A 436 18.69 -0.52 10.19
C TYR A 436 18.24 -1.98 10.41
N THR A 437 19.13 -2.80 10.96
CA THR A 437 18.76 -4.17 11.38
C THR A 437 17.81 -4.09 12.57
N ALA A 438 16.63 -4.67 12.42
CA ALA A 438 15.62 -4.67 13.47
C ALA A 438 14.96 -6.04 13.62
N TYR A 439 14.41 -6.26 14.80
CA TYR A 439 13.54 -7.38 15.13
C TYR A 439 12.27 -6.84 15.76
N THR A 440 11.22 -7.65 15.82
CA THR A 440 10.01 -7.33 16.58
C THR A 440 9.82 -8.32 17.71
N PHE A 441 9.44 -7.81 18.87
CA PHE A 441 8.82 -8.59 19.94
C PHE A 441 7.31 -8.48 19.77
N THR A 442 6.66 -9.56 19.34
CA THR A 442 5.21 -9.60 19.10
C THR A 442 4.55 -10.57 20.07
N SER A 443 3.53 -10.10 20.80
CA SER A 443 2.75 -10.94 21.69
C SER A 443 1.98 -12.01 20.91
N THR A 444 1.86 -13.19 21.50
CA THR A 444 1.10 -14.32 20.92
C THR A 444 -0.40 -14.22 21.20
N SER A 445 -0.82 -13.41 22.18
CA SER A 445 -2.22 -13.34 22.64
C SER A 445 -2.82 -11.93 22.62
N THR A 446 -2.00 -10.89 22.41
CA THR A 446 -2.46 -9.50 22.29
C THR A 446 -1.95 -8.88 20.99
N PRO A 447 -2.59 -7.80 20.49
CA PRO A 447 -2.08 -7.04 19.34
C PRO A 447 -0.79 -6.24 19.61
N PHE A 448 0.01 -6.64 20.61
CA PHE A 448 1.24 -5.95 20.96
C PHE A 448 2.38 -6.36 20.04
N ARG A 449 3.02 -5.36 19.44
CA ARG A 449 4.28 -5.49 18.71
C ARG A 449 5.14 -4.26 18.94
N MET A 450 6.35 -4.48 19.43
CA MET A 450 7.40 -3.48 19.52
C MET A 450 8.50 -3.78 18.51
N THR A 451 8.87 -2.79 17.71
CA THR A 451 10.06 -2.83 16.85
C THR A 451 11.29 -2.47 17.67
N ALA A 452 12.34 -3.28 17.56
CA ALA A 452 13.58 -3.12 18.30
C ALA A 452 14.79 -3.15 17.37
N TYR A 453 15.63 -2.13 17.45
CA TYR A 453 16.94 -2.06 16.80
C TYR A 453 17.87 -3.14 17.36
N SER A 454 18.64 -3.80 16.49
CA SER A 454 19.67 -4.78 16.86
C SER A 454 21.02 -4.09 17.04
N PHE A 455 21.65 -4.27 18.20
CA PHE A 455 23.03 -3.80 18.46
C PHE A 455 24.11 -4.79 18.01
N GLN A 456 23.71 -5.95 17.48
CA GLN A 456 24.60 -6.97 16.93
C GLN A 456 24.94 -6.67 15.48
#